data_AF-A0A0G4FCN7-F1
#
_entry.id   AF-A0A0G4FCN7-F1
#
_cell.length_a   1.000
_cell.length_b   1.000
_cell.length_c   1.000
_cell.angle_alpha   90.00
_cell.angle_beta   90.00
_cell.angle_gamma   90.00
#
_symmetry.space_group_name_H-M   'P 1'
#
loop_
_entity.id
_entity.type
_entity.pdbx_description
1 polymer ?
#
loop_
_entity_poly.entity_id
_entity_poly.type
_entity_poly.pdbx_seq_one_letter_code
_entity_poly.pdbx_strand_id
1 'polypeptide(L)'
;MTPQSRLMQPTGAAPSSQPPSDALFQPADLFDMSLPISKMARMAMSTDNATRAALRSQIVTRTQQQELLGIFRNSLLSSDLLYDIDQTSRGVAKMHILYFTGWTSPNIHFKRPSGRWTTPPGVQCDAFGADGVFHAVVPSHAFVFTDGKGCWDHVPGGCNYVLRESGLYFVIDGAVLRPVDLRQRQHLLPLVNRGVDAALKKAPSLRQQELLGHTPTTVTSTLLNGVQQHIDRAIRRLGLEDVLAFDIDGDVEGGLRFVWLLEQGSGEEWRSLGRFLRLAFIYRLTPANTTRPLWLSANSLPTATAFHQLPIAMAIYRVIGHMLTHGVLSLALQQADNGGYRIGNDSFHVVPLGDLPSGHRYTNGYKRTDPAIRWYYFLFPSFSSFLFNGLLWRWCYEHGVDAKIVVYADIGRDDPRYGRLLTEGITEDLGIAAVDYRYDQVNLPYGNASHECRVIVSGFRPNETVAAFLWVGFGRICLYTTERFAADAPASLTQRFPESIGAVRRVLRPFGLERDVIDRGTVVPGLSD
;
A
#
# COMPACT_ATOMS: atom_id res chain seq x y z
N MET A 1 25.29 -74.66 -18.68
CA MET A 1 25.77 -73.33 -18.23
C MET A 1 25.43 -72.32 -19.31
N THR A 2 24.91 -71.16 -18.88
CA THR A 2 24.62 -69.92 -19.63
C THR A 2 23.64 -69.97 -20.81
N PRO A 3 22.43 -69.36 -20.68
CA PRO A 3 21.49 -69.21 -21.78
C PRO A 3 21.77 -67.97 -22.63
N GLN A 4 21.59 -68.14 -23.93
CA GLN A 4 21.69 -67.14 -24.98
C GLN A 4 20.52 -66.14 -24.95
N SER A 5 20.87 -64.92 -25.36
CA SER A 5 20.04 -63.75 -25.66
C SER A 5 18.72 -64.05 -26.38
N ARG A 6 17.59 -63.65 -25.78
CA ARG A 6 16.33 -63.37 -26.47
C ARG A 6 16.19 -61.87 -26.68
N LEU A 7 16.07 -61.48 -27.95
CA LEU A 7 15.45 -60.22 -28.34
C LEU A 7 13.97 -60.21 -27.90
N MET A 8 13.58 -59.19 -27.15
CA MET A 8 12.18 -58.80 -26.96
C MET A 8 12.04 -57.32 -27.33
N GLN A 9 11.02 -57.03 -28.13
CA GLN A 9 10.62 -55.70 -28.59
C GLN A 9 10.32 -54.75 -27.41
N PRO A 10 10.62 -53.45 -27.49
CA PRO A 10 10.15 -52.49 -26.51
C PRO A 10 8.72 -52.04 -26.85
N THR A 11 7.73 -52.67 -26.23
CA THR A 11 6.43 -52.05 -25.98
C THR A 11 6.59 -51.08 -24.81
N GLY A 12 6.82 -49.81 -25.12
CA GLY A 12 6.81 -48.72 -24.16
C GLY A 12 6.09 -47.53 -24.78
N ALA A 13 4.78 -47.46 -24.56
CA ALA A 13 4.03 -46.24 -24.80
C ALA A 13 4.65 -45.13 -23.96
N ALA A 14 5.09 -44.05 -24.60
CA ALA A 14 5.62 -42.88 -23.93
C ALA A 14 4.53 -42.32 -22.99
N PRO A 15 4.81 -42.11 -21.69
CA PRO A 15 3.87 -41.39 -20.84
C PRO A 15 3.78 -39.96 -21.36
N SER A 16 2.57 -39.53 -21.73
CA SER A 16 2.33 -38.16 -22.16
C SER A 16 2.72 -37.21 -21.02
N SER A 17 3.81 -36.49 -21.21
CA SER A 17 4.22 -35.38 -20.35
C SER A 17 3.35 -34.16 -20.64
N GLN A 18 2.06 -34.27 -20.32
CA GLN A 18 1.26 -33.09 -20.06
C GLN A 18 1.67 -32.60 -18.65
N PRO A 19 2.24 -31.39 -18.51
CA PRO A 19 2.41 -30.83 -17.18
C PRO A 19 1.03 -30.76 -16.51
N PRO A 20 0.94 -30.95 -15.18
CA PRO A 20 -0.33 -30.74 -14.49
C PRO A 20 -0.80 -29.34 -14.89
N SER A 21 -2.02 -29.25 -15.40
CA SER A 21 -2.66 -27.96 -15.66
C SER A 21 -2.44 -27.11 -14.42
N ASP A 22 -1.67 -26.03 -14.52
CA ASP A 22 -1.51 -25.03 -13.47
C ASP A 22 -2.92 -24.70 -12.99
N ALA A 23 -3.33 -25.29 -11.86
CA ALA A 23 -4.71 -25.21 -11.42
C ALA A 23 -4.98 -23.75 -11.11
N LEU A 24 -5.75 -23.10 -11.99
CA LEU A 24 -6.26 -21.77 -11.70
C LEU A 24 -6.99 -21.85 -10.36
N PHE A 25 -6.68 -20.87 -9.52
CA PHE A 25 -7.39 -20.57 -8.28
C PHE A 25 -8.91 -20.67 -8.51
N GLN A 26 -9.59 -21.49 -7.71
CA GLN A 26 -11.01 -21.81 -7.84
C GLN A 26 -11.88 -20.63 -7.38
N PRO A 27 -13.14 -20.51 -7.86
CA PRO A 27 -14.11 -19.54 -7.32
C PRO A 27 -14.29 -19.61 -5.79
N ALA A 28 -13.99 -20.77 -5.19
CA ALA A 28 -13.97 -21.00 -3.74
C ALA A 28 -12.90 -20.19 -2.99
N ASP A 29 -11.78 -19.85 -3.64
CA ASP A 29 -10.69 -19.09 -3.05
C ASP A 29 -11.02 -17.60 -2.85
N LEU A 30 -12.14 -17.15 -3.41
CA LEU A 30 -12.78 -15.87 -3.08
C LEU A 30 -13.30 -15.83 -1.63
N PHE A 31 -13.42 -17.00 -0.98
CA PHE A 31 -14.11 -17.21 0.29
C PHE A 31 -13.25 -17.91 1.36
N ASP A 32 -11.93 -17.70 1.34
CA ASP A 32 -11.10 -17.88 2.55
C ASP A 32 -11.62 -16.95 3.68
N MET A 33 -11.27 -17.22 4.94
CA MET A 33 -11.70 -16.46 6.13
C MET A 33 -11.52 -14.94 6.03
N SER A 34 -10.70 -14.48 5.08
CA SER A 34 -10.53 -13.07 4.71
C SER A 34 -11.84 -12.30 4.49
N LEU A 35 -12.80 -12.80 3.71
CA LEU A 35 -14.05 -12.06 3.43
C LEU A 35 -14.96 -11.97 4.67
N PRO A 36 -15.20 -13.08 5.42
CA PRO A 36 -15.85 -13.02 6.72
C PRO A 36 -15.19 -12.03 7.69
N ILE A 37 -13.85 -12.03 7.77
CA ILE A 37 -13.09 -11.16 8.67
C ILE A 37 -13.22 -9.70 8.26
N SER A 38 -13.08 -9.34 6.97
CA SER A 38 -13.30 -7.97 6.49
C SER A 38 -14.74 -7.48 6.72
N LYS A 39 -15.74 -8.37 6.70
CA LYS A 39 -17.12 -8.03 7.08
C LYS A 39 -17.27 -7.75 8.56
N MET A 40 -16.78 -8.66 9.39
CA MET A 40 -16.79 -8.48 10.85
C MET A 40 -16.00 -7.23 11.26
N ALA A 41 -14.91 -6.90 10.55
CA ALA A 41 -14.11 -5.69 10.75
C ALA A 41 -14.91 -4.40 10.52
N ARG A 42 -15.69 -4.32 9.44
CA ARG A 42 -16.61 -3.20 9.20
C ARG A 42 -17.75 -3.17 10.21
N MET A 43 -18.28 -4.31 10.63
CA MET A 43 -19.29 -4.35 11.68
C MET A 43 -18.73 -3.80 13.00
N ALA A 44 -17.49 -4.15 13.36
CA ALA A 44 -16.81 -3.68 14.56
C ALA A 44 -16.63 -2.16 14.56
N MET A 45 -16.38 -1.60 13.37
CA MET A 45 -16.20 -0.17 13.14
C MET A 45 -17.48 0.53 12.64
N SER A 46 -18.66 -0.10 12.73
CA SER A 46 -19.92 0.52 12.29
C SER A 46 -20.31 1.69 13.20
N THR A 47 -20.86 2.76 12.59
CA THR A 47 -21.46 3.88 13.32
C THR A 47 -22.80 3.51 13.95
N ASP A 48 -23.43 2.42 13.49
CA ASP A 48 -24.66 1.90 14.06
C ASP A 48 -24.38 0.96 15.25
N ASN A 49 -24.95 1.32 16.40
CA ASN A 49 -24.83 0.54 17.64
C ASN A 49 -25.47 -0.84 17.51
N ALA A 50 -26.55 -0.99 16.75
CA ALA A 50 -27.22 -2.28 16.57
C ALA A 50 -26.34 -3.26 15.79
N THR A 51 -25.67 -2.77 14.74
CA THR A 51 -24.68 -3.54 13.97
C THR A 51 -23.52 -4.02 14.85
N ARG A 52 -22.98 -3.16 15.73
CA ARG A 52 -21.91 -3.54 16.67
C ARG A 52 -22.39 -4.56 17.72
N ALA A 53 -23.61 -4.38 18.23
CA ALA A 53 -24.23 -5.33 19.16
C ALA A 53 -24.47 -6.70 18.50
N ALA A 54 -24.88 -6.72 17.23
CA ALA A 54 -25.02 -7.94 16.44
C ALA A 54 -23.68 -8.67 16.27
N LEU A 55 -22.59 -7.96 15.99
CA LEU A 55 -21.25 -8.56 15.95
C LEU A 55 -20.87 -9.20 17.29
N ARG A 56 -21.05 -8.47 18.40
CA ARG A 56 -20.73 -9.00 19.74
C ARG A 56 -21.53 -10.25 20.08
N SER A 57 -22.81 -10.25 19.72
CA SER A 57 -23.67 -11.43 19.84
C SER A 57 -23.14 -12.61 19.01
N GLN A 58 -22.67 -12.36 17.78
CA GLN A 58 -22.09 -13.38 16.90
C GLN A 58 -20.77 -13.94 17.43
N ILE A 59 -19.95 -13.14 18.11
CA ILE A 59 -18.71 -13.58 18.74
C ILE A 59 -18.99 -14.46 19.98
N VAL A 60 -20.02 -14.14 20.77
CA VAL A 60 -20.29 -14.76 22.07
C VAL A 60 -21.17 -16.02 21.99
N THR A 61 -22.11 -16.10 21.06
CA THR A 61 -23.18 -17.11 21.13
C THR A 61 -22.88 -18.36 20.30
N ARG A 62 -22.75 -19.52 20.98
CA ARG A 62 -22.48 -20.86 20.43
C ARG A 62 -23.43 -21.31 19.30
N THR A 63 -24.63 -20.73 19.21
CA THR A 63 -25.75 -21.30 18.45
C THR A 63 -25.94 -20.71 17.05
N GLN A 64 -25.17 -19.69 16.66
CA GLN A 64 -25.36 -18.99 15.38
C GLN A 64 -24.18 -19.13 14.41
N GLN A 65 -23.34 -20.16 14.49
CA GLN A 65 -22.37 -20.45 13.42
C GLN A 65 -23.03 -20.95 12.12
N GLN A 66 -24.22 -21.56 12.21
CA GLN A 66 -25.08 -21.80 11.04
C GLN A 66 -25.74 -20.50 10.54
N GLU A 67 -25.89 -19.49 11.40
CA GLU A 67 -26.41 -18.16 11.06
C GLU A 67 -25.35 -17.18 10.55
N LEU A 68 -24.11 -17.17 11.05
CA LEU A 68 -22.95 -17.48 10.20
C LEU A 68 -23.16 -17.35 8.69
N LEU A 69 -23.36 -18.55 8.14
CA LEU A 69 -23.69 -18.95 6.77
C LEU A 69 -25.09 -18.52 6.32
N GLY A 70 -26.06 -18.41 7.23
CA GLY A 70 -27.43 -17.97 6.95
C GLY A 70 -27.58 -16.47 6.67
N ILE A 71 -26.89 -15.63 7.42
CA ILE A 71 -26.72 -14.18 7.27
C ILE A 71 -25.75 -13.90 6.10
N PHE A 72 -24.75 -14.77 5.85
CA PHE A 72 -23.96 -14.77 4.60
C PHE A 72 -24.85 -14.95 3.35
N ARG A 73 -25.94 -15.73 3.44
CA ARG A 73 -26.93 -15.93 2.36
C ARG A 73 -28.04 -14.87 2.31
N ASN A 74 -28.57 -14.43 3.45
CA ASN A 74 -29.82 -13.68 3.49
C ASN A 74 -29.68 -12.17 3.71
N SER A 75 -28.48 -11.64 4.01
CA SER A 75 -28.28 -10.19 4.29
C SER A 75 -27.40 -9.46 3.26
N LEU A 76 -26.91 -10.11 2.21
CA LEU A 76 -25.89 -9.56 1.29
C LEU A 76 -26.37 -9.40 -0.17
N LEU A 77 -27.63 -9.02 -0.37
CA LEU A 77 -28.20 -8.78 -1.71
C LEU A 77 -27.92 -7.36 -2.24
N SER A 78 -26.74 -6.77 -1.99
CA SER A 78 -26.43 -5.37 -2.35
C SER A 78 -25.02 -5.17 -2.94
N SER A 79 -24.80 -3.97 -3.49
CA SER A 79 -23.49 -3.45 -3.93
C SER A 79 -22.36 -3.59 -2.91
N ASP A 80 -22.70 -3.75 -1.63
CA ASP A 80 -21.74 -3.85 -0.53
C ASP A 80 -20.92 -5.14 -0.62
N LEU A 81 -21.52 -6.27 -1.01
CA LEU A 81 -20.79 -7.53 -1.16
C LEU A 81 -19.71 -7.45 -2.24
N LEU A 82 -19.98 -6.77 -3.35
CA LEU A 82 -19.02 -6.60 -4.44
C LEU A 82 -17.91 -5.63 -4.07
N TYR A 83 -18.24 -4.60 -3.30
CA TYR A 83 -17.25 -3.74 -2.67
C TYR A 83 -16.35 -4.55 -1.72
N ASP A 84 -16.93 -5.47 -0.94
CA ASP A 84 -16.20 -6.29 0.02
C ASP A 84 -15.24 -7.26 -0.66
N ILE A 85 -15.72 -7.96 -1.70
CA ILE A 85 -14.89 -8.84 -2.50
C ILE A 85 -13.76 -8.04 -3.17
N ASP A 86 -14.00 -6.81 -3.64
CA ASP A 86 -12.95 -5.95 -4.19
C ASP A 86 -11.91 -5.55 -3.14
N GLN A 87 -12.34 -5.11 -1.96
CA GLN A 87 -11.43 -4.77 -0.86
C GLN A 87 -10.62 -5.98 -0.41
N THR A 88 -11.25 -7.15 -0.26
CA THR A 88 -10.55 -8.39 0.09
C THR A 88 -9.57 -8.79 -1.02
N SER A 89 -9.97 -8.71 -2.30
CA SER A 89 -9.11 -9.01 -3.45
C SER A 89 -7.88 -8.10 -3.52
N ARG A 90 -8.05 -6.81 -3.20
CA ARG A 90 -6.94 -5.86 -3.00
C ARG A 90 -6.09 -6.24 -1.80
N GLY A 91 -6.73 -6.67 -0.71
CA GLY A 91 -6.14 -7.22 0.51
C GLY A 91 -5.13 -8.34 0.22
N VAL A 92 -5.50 -9.24 -0.69
CA VAL A 92 -4.71 -10.44 -1.03
C VAL A 92 -3.88 -10.30 -2.31
N ALA A 93 -3.78 -9.08 -2.86
CA ALA A 93 -3.04 -8.78 -4.10
C ALA A 93 -3.43 -9.66 -5.31
N LYS A 94 -4.73 -9.93 -5.46
CA LYS A 94 -5.27 -10.70 -6.59
C LYS A 94 -6.14 -9.84 -7.48
N MET A 95 -6.10 -10.11 -8.79
CA MET A 95 -6.98 -9.51 -9.78
C MET A 95 -8.03 -10.53 -10.20
N HIS A 96 -9.23 -10.42 -9.62
CA HIS A 96 -10.37 -11.25 -9.96
C HIS A 96 -11.18 -10.56 -11.05
N ILE A 97 -11.56 -11.30 -12.09
CA ILE A 97 -12.33 -10.80 -13.22
C ILE A 97 -13.61 -11.63 -13.34
N LEU A 98 -14.75 -10.96 -13.36
CA LEU A 98 -16.03 -11.52 -13.78
C LEU A 98 -16.31 -11.08 -15.22
N TYR A 99 -16.24 -12.03 -16.14
CA TYR A 99 -16.40 -11.81 -17.57
C TYR A 99 -17.81 -12.18 -18.02
N PHE A 100 -18.48 -11.23 -18.69
CA PHE A 100 -19.83 -11.40 -19.22
C PHE A 100 -19.73 -11.65 -20.72
N THR A 101 -20.23 -12.79 -21.18
CA THR A 101 -20.16 -13.16 -22.59
C THR A 101 -21.26 -14.14 -22.97
N GLY A 102 -21.60 -14.17 -24.27
CA GLY A 102 -22.44 -15.21 -24.86
C GLY A 102 -21.68 -16.51 -25.18
N TRP A 103 -20.36 -16.54 -24.98
CA TRP A 103 -19.56 -17.75 -25.21
C TRP A 103 -19.80 -18.81 -24.12
N THR A 104 -19.85 -20.07 -24.52
CA THR A 104 -20.13 -21.19 -23.60
C THR A 104 -18.91 -21.65 -22.81
N SER A 105 -17.70 -21.36 -23.30
CA SER A 105 -16.44 -21.79 -22.68
C SER A 105 -15.31 -20.84 -23.08
N PRO A 106 -15.34 -19.59 -22.61
CA PRO A 106 -14.31 -18.61 -22.91
C PRO A 106 -12.96 -18.99 -22.28
N ASN A 107 -11.88 -18.60 -22.93
CA ASN A 107 -10.53 -18.66 -22.41
C ASN A 107 -9.99 -17.23 -22.18
N ILE A 108 -9.07 -17.11 -21.23
CA ILE A 108 -8.30 -15.90 -20.97
C ILE A 108 -6.82 -16.13 -21.31
N HIS A 109 -6.31 -15.29 -22.19
CA HIS A 109 -4.89 -15.22 -22.55
C HIS A 109 -4.29 -14.00 -21.85
N PHE A 110 -3.22 -14.20 -21.08
CA PHE A 110 -2.67 -13.14 -20.23
C PHE A 110 -1.16 -13.16 -20.18
N LYS A 111 -0.57 -12.02 -19.81
CA LYS A 111 0.86 -11.89 -19.57
C LYS A 111 1.19 -12.44 -18.18
N ARG A 112 2.20 -13.30 -18.05
CA ARG A 112 2.70 -13.79 -16.76
C ARG A 112 3.62 -12.73 -16.10
N PRO A 113 3.89 -12.83 -14.78
CA PRO A 113 4.84 -11.95 -14.10
C PRO A 113 6.23 -11.90 -14.74
N SER A 114 6.67 -13.01 -15.37
CA SER A 114 7.91 -13.10 -16.13
C SER A 114 7.93 -12.30 -17.44
N GLY A 115 6.80 -11.68 -17.80
CA GLY A 115 6.64 -10.89 -19.01
C GLY A 115 6.23 -11.68 -20.26
N ARG A 116 6.16 -13.03 -20.20
CA ARG A 116 5.71 -13.88 -21.31
C ARG A 116 4.20 -14.08 -21.29
N TRP A 117 3.58 -14.11 -22.47
CA TRP A 117 2.16 -14.47 -22.60
C TRP A 117 1.92 -15.97 -22.39
N THR A 118 0.70 -16.35 -22.03
CA THR A 118 0.27 -17.76 -22.06
C THR A 118 0.25 -18.30 -23.49
N THR A 119 0.23 -19.61 -23.70
CA THR A 119 0.07 -20.15 -25.06
C THR A 119 -1.39 -20.00 -25.48
N PRO A 120 -1.74 -19.43 -26.66
CA PRO A 120 -3.12 -19.38 -27.14
C PRO A 120 -3.77 -20.77 -27.18
N PRO A 121 -5.08 -20.92 -26.86
CA PRO A 121 -6.04 -19.84 -26.58
C PRO A 121 -5.97 -19.26 -25.15
N GLY A 122 -4.95 -19.63 -24.38
CA GLY A 122 -4.82 -19.26 -22.98
C GLY A 122 -5.46 -20.31 -22.07
N VAL A 123 -5.94 -19.88 -20.90
CA VAL A 123 -6.52 -20.77 -19.90
C VAL A 123 -8.03 -20.62 -19.88
N GLN A 124 -8.76 -21.73 -19.76
CA GLN A 124 -10.22 -21.70 -19.74
C GLN A 124 -10.71 -20.95 -18.48
N CYS A 125 -11.73 -20.10 -18.63
CA CYS A 125 -12.36 -19.42 -17.50
C CYS A 125 -13.34 -20.36 -16.78
N ASP A 126 -13.50 -20.16 -15.48
CA ASP A 126 -14.41 -20.95 -14.66
C ASP A 126 -15.84 -20.41 -14.76
N ALA A 127 -16.83 -21.29 -14.87
CA ALA A 127 -18.23 -20.87 -14.84
C ALA A 127 -18.60 -20.29 -13.46
N PHE A 128 -19.17 -19.08 -13.44
CA PHE A 128 -19.50 -18.35 -12.22
C PHE A 128 -21.02 -18.33 -11.96
N GLY A 129 -21.60 -19.52 -11.78
CA GLY A 129 -22.94 -19.77 -11.23
C GLY A 129 -24.17 -19.22 -11.96
N ALA A 130 -24.02 -18.27 -12.88
CA ALA A 130 -25.06 -17.76 -13.77
C ALA A 130 -24.62 -17.94 -15.23
N ASP A 131 -25.59 -18.21 -16.11
CA ASP A 131 -25.33 -18.37 -17.54
C ASP A 131 -24.68 -17.09 -18.12
N GLY A 132 -23.61 -17.28 -18.87
CA GLY A 132 -22.87 -16.19 -19.50
C GLY A 132 -21.94 -15.40 -18.58
N VAL A 133 -21.73 -15.83 -17.32
CA VAL A 133 -20.77 -15.21 -16.39
C VAL A 133 -19.65 -16.18 -16.05
N PHE A 134 -18.43 -15.74 -16.26
CA PHE A 134 -17.22 -16.53 -16.02
C PHE A 134 -16.26 -15.81 -15.10
N HIS A 135 -15.55 -16.56 -14.27
CA HIS A 135 -14.52 -16.05 -13.37
C HIS A 135 -13.13 -16.40 -13.91
N ALA A 136 -12.22 -15.44 -13.80
CA ALA A 136 -10.81 -15.61 -14.06
C ALA A 136 -9.97 -14.87 -13.02
N VAL A 137 -8.75 -15.33 -12.82
CA VAL A 137 -7.73 -14.63 -12.04
C VAL A 137 -6.53 -14.39 -12.94
N VAL A 138 -6.04 -13.16 -12.98
CA VAL A 138 -4.81 -12.82 -13.71
C VAL A 138 -3.69 -12.50 -12.74
N PRO A 139 -2.49 -13.08 -12.92
CA PRO A 139 -1.33 -12.78 -12.08
C PRO A 139 -0.61 -11.48 -12.49
N SER A 140 -1.06 -10.83 -13.58
CA SER A 140 -0.47 -9.57 -14.04
C SER A 140 -1.50 -8.70 -14.76
N HIS A 141 -1.04 -7.50 -15.12
CA HIS A 141 -1.84 -6.38 -15.57
C HIS A 141 -2.49 -6.57 -16.96
N ALA A 142 -1.96 -7.38 -17.88
CA ALA A 142 -2.45 -7.42 -19.27
C ALA A 142 -3.07 -8.77 -19.68
N PHE A 143 -4.25 -8.74 -20.30
CA PHE A 143 -5.00 -9.93 -20.72
C PHE A 143 -5.97 -9.66 -21.89
N VAL A 144 -6.52 -10.73 -22.47
CA VAL A 144 -7.52 -10.73 -23.55
C VAL A 144 -8.35 -12.01 -23.47
N PHE A 145 -9.63 -11.96 -23.81
CA PHE A 145 -10.50 -13.15 -23.83
C PHE A 145 -10.65 -13.70 -25.25
N THR A 146 -10.92 -15.01 -25.37
CA THR A 146 -11.21 -15.68 -26.63
C THR A 146 -12.26 -16.77 -26.46
N ASP A 147 -13.00 -17.09 -27.52
CA ASP A 147 -13.90 -18.25 -27.57
C ASP A 147 -13.18 -19.58 -27.77
N GLY A 148 -11.84 -19.54 -27.90
CA GLY A 148 -11.00 -20.71 -28.18
C GLY A 148 -11.05 -21.18 -29.64
N LYS A 149 -11.82 -20.52 -30.49
CA LYS A 149 -12.05 -20.86 -31.91
C LYS A 149 -11.60 -19.76 -32.88
N GLY A 150 -10.94 -18.73 -32.36
CA GLY A 150 -10.32 -17.67 -33.15
C GLY A 150 -11.01 -16.31 -33.01
N CYS A 151 -12.09 -16.19 -32.23
CA CYS A 151 -12.67 -14.91 -31.88
C CYS A 151 -11.99 -14.36 -30.62
N TRP A 152 -11.64 -13.08 -30.63
CA TRP A 152 -10.97 -12.41 -29.51
C TRP A 152 -11.75 -11.16 -29.10
N ASP A 153 -11.90 -10.98 -27.80
CA ASP A 153 -12.56 -9.82 -27.20
C ASP A 153 -11.49 -8.86 -26.68
N HIS A 154 -11.49 -7.65 -27.23
CA HIS A 154 -10.54 -6.58 -26.98
C HIS A 154 -11.26 -5.34 -26.46
N VAL A 155 -10.51 -4.42 -25.84
CA VAL A 155 -11.06 -3.07 -25.62
C VAL A 155 -11.38 -2.40 -26.97
N PRO A 156 -12.34 -1.46 -27.02
CA PRO A 156 -12.58 -0.65 -28.21
C PRO A 156 -11.27 -0.04 -28.74
N GLY A 157 -10.96 -0.29 -30.02
CA GLY A 157 -9.68 0.09 -30.63
C GLY A 157 -8.66 -1.05 -30.76
N GLY A 158 -8.99 -2.28 -30.32
CA GLY A 158 -8.22 -3.50 -30.61
C GLY A 158 -7.02 -3.75 -29.68
N CYS A 159 -6.87 -2.94 -28.63
CA CYS A 159 -5.83 -3.17 -27.61
C CYS A 159 -6.22 -4.30 -26.65
N ASN A 160 -5.24 -4.85 -25.94
CA ASN A 160 -5.48 -5.78 -24.85
C ASN A 160 -6.00 -5.04 -23.61
N TYR A 161 -6.74 -5.75 -22.76
CA TYR A 161 -7.18 -5.21 -21.47
C TYR A 161 -5.98 -5.02 -20.54
N VAL A 162 -6.01 -3.94 -19.76
CA VAL A 162 -4.99 -3.63 -18.74
C VAL A 162 -5.63 -3.25 -17.41
N LEU A 163 -5.28 -3.98 -16.34
CA LEU A 163 -5.62 -3.63 -14.95
C LEU A 163 -4.47 -2.85 -14.33
N ARG A 164 -4.77 -1.88 -13.47
CA ARG A 164 -3.75 -1.05 -12.82
C ARG A 164 -3.38 -1.51 -11.41
N GLU A 165 -4.28 -2.24 -10.76
CA GLU A 165 -4.12 -2.68 -9.38
C GLU A 165 -4.91 -3.98 -9.14
N SER A 166 -4.62 -4.65 -8.02
CA SER A 166 -5.42 -5.79 -7.55
C SER A 166 -6.85 -5.37 -7.21
N GLY A 167 -7.79 -6.31 -7.20
CA GLY A 167 -9.20 -6.03 -6.94
C GLY A 167 -10.14 -6.93 -7.74
N LEU A 168 -11.43 -6.66 -7.59
CA LEU A 168 -12.49 -7.28 -8.39
C LEU A 168 -12.85 -6.38 -9.57
N TYR A 169 -12.90 -6.97 -10.75
CA TYR A 169 -13.24 -6.31 -11.99
C TYR A 169 -14.37 -7.04 -12.71
N PHE A 170 -15.13 -6.29 -13.49
CA PHE A 170 -16.15 -6.81 -14.38
C PHE A 170 -15.77 -6.44 -15.80
N VAL A 171 -15.77 -7.40 -16.71
CA VAL A 171 -15.54 -7.14 -18.14
C VAL A 171 -16.82 -7.39 -18.90
N ILE A 172 -17.36 -6.32 -19.50
CA ILE A 172 -18.68 -6.28 -20.12
C ILE A 172 -18.60 -5.43 -21.37
N ASP A 173 -18.93 -6.00 -22.53
CA ASP A 173 -18.98 -5.30 -23.82
C ASP A 173 -17.73 -4.45 -24.12
N GLY A 174 -16.53 -4.99 -23.91
CA GLY A 174 -15.29 -4.24 -24.16
C GLY A 174 -14.83 -3.33 -23.01
N ALA A 175 -15.63 -3.18 -21.94
CA ALA A 175 -15.35 -2.27 -20.84
C ALA A 175 -14.89 -3.00 -19.57
N VAL A 176 -13.87 -2.45 -18.90
CA VAL A 176 -13.42 -2.88 -17.57
C VAL A 176 -14.06 -1.99 -16.52
N LEU A 177 -14.90 -2.57 -15.67
CA LEU A 177 -15.64 -1.89 -14.63
C LEU A 177 -15.21 -2.39 -13.25
N ARG A 178 -15.43 -1.57 -12.23
CA ARG A 178 -15.29 -1.92 -10.82
C ARG A 178 -16.65 -2.00 -10.12
N PRO A 179 -16.73 -2.55 -8.90
CA PRO A 179 -18.00 -2.62 -8.18
C PRO A 179 -18.71 -1.26 -8.05
N VAL A 180 -17.93 -0.19 -7.90
CA VAL A 180 -18.44 1.18 -7.78
C VAL A 180 -19.15 1.66 -9.05
N ASP A 181 -18.76 1.15 -10.22
CA ASP A 181 -19.29 1.52 -11.53
C ASP A 181 -20.60 0.77 -11.83
N LEU A 182 -20.84 -0.37 -11.17
CA LEU A 182 -22.08 -1.15 -11.32
C LEU A 182 -23.32 -0.42 -10.82
N ARG A 183 -23.18 0.69 -10.07
CA ARG A 183 -24.31 1.55 -9.68
C ARG A 183 -25.09 2.08 -10.87
N GLN A 184 -24.43 2.24 -12.03
CA GLN A 184 -25.08 2.67 -13.28
C GLN A 184 -25.65 1.50 -14.09
N ARG A 185 -25.45 0.25 -13.65
CA ARG A 185 -25.84 -0.98 -14.36
C ARG A 185 -26.48 -2.01 -13.42
N GLN A 186 -27.50 -1.58 -12.66
CA GLN A 186 -28.14 -2.39 -11.62
C GLN A 186 -28.75 -3.71 -12.12
N HIS A 187 -29.10 -3.81 -13.41
CA HIS A 187 -29.61 -5.03 -14.03
C HIS A 187 -28.63 -6.21 -14.00
N LEU A 188 -27.33 -5.95 -13.77
CA LEU A 188 -26.30 -6.99 -13.68
C LEU A 188 -26.16 -7.59 -12.28
N LEU A 189 -26.60 -6.88 -11.24
CA LEU A 189 -26.48 -7.32 -9.85
C LEU A 189 -27.13 -8.69 -9.60
N PRO A 190 -28.33 -9.02 -10.14
CA PRO A 190 -28.92 -10.34 -9.97
C PRO A 190 -28.10 -11.48 -10.58
N LEU A 191 -27.37 -11.23 -11.67
CA LEU A 191 -26.49 -12.23 -12.29
C LEU A 191 -25.26 -12.49 -11.43
N VAL A 192 -24.61 -11.41 -10.97
CA VAL A 192 -23.45 -11.50 -10.09
C VAL A 192 -23.80 -12.17 -8.77
N ASN A 193 -24.92 -11.79 -8.14
CA ASN A 193 -25.36 -12.34 -6.85
C ASN A 193 -25.63 -13.84 -6.94
N ARG A 194 -26.29 -14.31 -8.02
CA ARG A 194 -26.49 -15.76 -8.25
C ARG A 194 -25.15 -16.50 -8.39
N GLY A 195 -24.19 -15.91 -9.08
CA GLY A 195 -22.85 -16.45 -9.21
C GLY A 195 -22.12 -16.58 -7.88
N VAL A 196 -22.18 -15.52 -7.06
CA VAL A 196 -21.62 -15.50 -5.70
C VAL A 196 -22.27 -16.55 -4.81
N ASP A 197 -23.60 -16.68 -4.83
CA ASP A 197 -24.33 -17.70 -4.06
C ASP A 197 -23.93 -19.13 -4.45
N ALA A 198 -23.73 -19.38 -5.74
CA ALA A 198 -23.29 -20.68 -6.23
C ALA A 198 -21.84 -20.98 -5.85
N ALA A 199 -20.96 -19.98 -5.90
CA ALA A 199 -19.56 -20.12 -5.51
C ALA A 199 -19.41 -20.35 -3.99
N LEU A 200 -20.17 -19.62 -3.17
CA LEU A 200 -20.28 -19.83 -1.72
C LEU A 200 -20.75 -21.25 -1.36
N LYS A 201 -21.69 -21.81 -2.13
CA LYS A 201 -22.17 -23.19 -1.97
C LYS A 201 -21.10 -24.25 -2.28
N LYS A 202 -20.16 -23.94 -3.18
CA LYS A 202 -19.10 -24.85 -3.62
C LYS A 202 -17.81 -24.74 -2.82
N ALA A 203 -17.62 -23.67 -2.03
CA ALA A 203 -16.45 -23.51 -1.19
C ALA A 203 -16.33 -24.69 -0.20
N PRO A 204 -15.14 -25.31 -0.07
CA PRO A 204 -14.99 -26.57 0.64
C PRO A 204 -15.42 -26.44 2.11
N SER A 205 -16.49 -27.16 2.43
CA SER A 205 -17.07 -27.37 3.75
C SER A 205 -16.15 -28.14 4.73
N LEU A 206 -14.88 -28.38 4.38
CA LEU A 206 -13.99 -29.23 5.17
C LEU A 206 -13.67 -28.61 6.55
N ARG A 207 -13.49 -27.27 6.63
CA ARG A 207 -13.36 -26.58 7.93
C ARG A 207 -14.68 -26.44 8.70
N GLN A 208 -15.82 -26.49 8.02
CA GLN A 208 -17.13 -26.41 8.68
C GLN A 208 -17.41 -27.64 9.54
N GLN A 209 -17.02 -28.84 9.10
CA GLN A 209 -17.17 -30.06 9.90
C GLN A 209 -16.23 -30.09 11.11
N GLU A 210 -15.03 -29.52 11.02
CA GLU A 210 -14.14 -29.35 12.17
C GLU A 210 -14.75 -28.37 13.19
N LEU A 211 -15.20 -27.19 12.76
CA LEU A 211 -15.81 -26.17 13.63
C LEU A 211 -17.11 -26.61 14.33
N LEU A 212 -17.91 -27.49 13.72
CA LEU A 212 -19.17 -27.99 14.28
C LEU A 212 -18.98 -28.90 15.52
N GLY A 213 -17.77 -29.40 15.77
CA GLY A 213 -17.45 -30.27 16.91
C GLY A 213 -16.84 -29.57 18.12
N HIS A 214 -16.58 -28.26 18.06
CA HIS A 214 -15.68 -27.62 19.02
C HIS A 214 -16.37 -26.71 20.07
N THR A 215 -15.66 -26.50 21.19
CA THR A 215 -16.05 -25.61 22.29
C THR A 215 -15.96 -24.12 21.89
N PRO A 216 -16.66 -23.19 22.57
CA PRO A 216 -16.54 -21.75 22.33
C PRO A 216 -15.08 -21.25 22.29
N THR A 217 -14.20 -21.81 23.11
CA THR A 217 -12.76 -21.51 23.16
C THR A 217 -12.04 -21.79 21.84
N THR A 218 -12.44 -22.83 21.13
CA THR A 218 -11.83 -23.22 19.84
C THR A 218 -12.32 -22.37 18.68
N VAL A 219 -13.56 -21.87 18.78
CA VAL A 219 -14.12 -20.91 17.80
C VAL A 219 -13.41 -19.57 17.93
N THR A 220 -13.27 -19.06 19.16
CA THR A 220 -12.54 -17.82 19.43
C THR A 220 -11.09 -17.93 18.97
N SER A 221 -10.39 -19.04 19.25
CA SER A 221 -9.02 -19.23 18.78
C SER A 221 -8.92 -19.31 17.24
N THR A 222 -9.91 -19.92 16.58
CA THR A 222 -9.97 -19.95 15.10
C THR A 222 -10.19 -18.55 14.52
N LEU A 223 -11.06 -17.75 15.11
CA LEU A 223 -11.30 -16.36 14.71
C LEU A 223 -10.07 -15.49 14.95
N LEU A 224 -9.45 -15.59 16.13
CA LEU A 224 -8.21 -14.88 16.44
C LEU A 224 -7.09 -15.25 15.45
N ASN A 225 -6.92 -16.54 15.15
CA ASN A 225 -5.93 -16.99 14.16
C ASN A 225 -6.22 -16.42 12.77
N GLY A 226 -7.50 -16.42 12.35
CA GLY A 226 -7.88 -15.83 11.07
C GLY A 226 -7.60 -14.33 11.03
N VAL A 227 -7.95 -13.59 12.08
CA VAL A 227 -7.73 -12.15 12.20
C VAL A 227 -6.23 -11.83 12.18
N GLN A 228 -5.42 -12.57 12.95
CA GLN A 228 -3.96 -12.43 12.96
C GLN A 228 -3.37 -12.68 11.56
N GLN A 229 -3.77 -13.77 10.89
CA GLN A 229 -3.30 -14.06 9.53
C GLN A 229 -3.64 -12.95 8.53
N HIS A 230 -4.82 -12.32 8.68
CA HIS A 230 -5.25 -11.22 7.83
C HIS A 230 -4.42 -9.95 8.10
N ILE A 231 -4.17 -9.64 9.37
CA ILE A 231 -3.29 -8.53 9.79
C ILE A 231 -1.88 -8.76 9.25
N ASP A 232 -1.28 -9.94 9.46
CA ASP A 232 0.05 -10.26 8.98
C ASP A 232 0.15 -10.11 7.46
N ARG A 233 -0.83 -10.62 6.71
CA ARG A 233 -0.90 -10.48 5.25
C ARG A 233 -0.94 -9.00 4.84
N ALA A 234 -1.72 -8.18 5.54
CA ALA A 234 -1.81 -6.75 5.27
C ALA A 234 -0.50 -6.01 5.60
N ILE A 235 0.13 -6.28 6.74
CA ILE A 235 1.43 -5.70 7.13
C ILE A 235 2.50 -6.01 6.08
N ARG A 236 2.61 -7.27 5.65
CA ARG A 236 3.57 -7.67 4.61
C ARG A 236 3.35 -6.93 3.30
N ARG A 237 2.10 -6.89 2.83
CA ARG A 237 1.70 -6.18 1.60
C ARG A 237 2.03 -4.69 1.65
N LEU A 238 1.87 -4.08 2.82
CA LEU A 238 2.12 -2.66 3.05
C LEU A 238 3.58 -2.35 3.41
N GLY A 239 4.43 -3.37 3.55
CA GLY A 239 5.83 -3.22 3.94
C GLY A 239 5.98 -2.56 5.30
N LEU A 240 5.26 -3.03 6.31
CA LEU A 240 5.25 -2.45 7.67
C LEU A 240 5.88 -3.36 8.74
N GLU A 241 6.36 -4.54 8.34
CA GLU A 241 6.78 -5.64 9.24
C GLU A 241 7.84 -5.25 10.26
N ASP A 242 8.75 -4.34 9.88
CA ASP A 242 9.87 -3.88 10.71
C ASP A 242 9.54 -2.64 11.57
N VAL A 243 8.36 -2.03 11.41
CA VAL A 243 8.02 -0.77 12.06
C VAL A 243 6.72 -0.75 12.85
N LEU A 244 5.77 -1.61 12.51
CA LEU A 244 4.47 -1.68 13.19
C LEU A 244 4.05 -3.12 13.49
N ALA A 245 3.56 -3.32 14.71
CA ALA A 245 2.91 -4.52 15.17
C ALA A 245 1.59 -4.16 15.86
N PHE A 246 0.65 -5.09 15.86
CA PHE A 246 -0.68 -4.90 16.43
C PHE A 246 -0.88 -5.88 17.56
N ASP A 247 -1.14 -5.36 18.76
CA ASP A 247 -1.44 -6.17 19.93
C ASP A 247 -2.95 -6.45 20.00
N ILE A 248 -3.31 -7.69 19.71
CA ILE A 248 -4.70 -8.17 19.72
C ILE A 248 -5.11 -8.60 21.15
N ASP A 249 -4.18 -8.95 22.03
CA ASP A 249 -4.43 -9.43 23.41
C ASP A 249 -5.61 -10.43 23.55
N GLY A 250 -5.79 -11.32 22.57
CA GLY A 250 -6.91 -12.27 22.55
C GLY A 250 -8.30 -11.64 22.33
N ASP A 251 -8.38 -10.34 22.05
CA ASP A 251 -9.60 -9.60 21.74
C ASP A 251 -9.91 -9.64 20.24
N VAL A 252 -10.89 -10.47 19.86
CA VAL A 252 -11.37 -10.58 18.48
C VAL A 252 -11.91 -9.24 17.97
N GLU A 253 -12.63 -8.46 18.78
CA GLU A 253 -13.19 -7.17 18.35
C GLU A 253 -12.06 -6.17 18.09
N GLY A 254 -11.07 -6.09 18.99
CA GLY A 254 -9.86 -5.30 18.83
C GLY A 254 -9.07 -5.64 17.56
N GLY A 255 -8.84 -6.94 17.31
CA GLY A 255 -8.19 -7.41 16.09
C GLY A 255 -8.96 -7.06 14.82
N LEU A 256 -10.29 -7.18 14.84
CA LEU A 256 -11.16 -6.78 13.74
C LEU A 256 -11.08 -5.27 13.44
N ARG A 257 -10.92 -4.43 14.46
CA ARG A 257 -10.71 -2.97 14.27
C ARG A 257 -9.37 -2.68 13.58
N PHE A 258 -8.33 -3.46 13.85
CA PHE A 258 -7.06 -3.34 13.10
C PHE A 258 -7.18 -3.78 11.66
N VAL A 259 -7.89 -4.87 11.39
CA VAL A 259 -8.18 -5.30 10.01
C VAL A 259 -8.86 -4.16 9.26
N TRP A 260 -9.91 -3.58 9.83
CA TRP A 260 -10.62 -2.46 9.22
C TRP A 260 -9.69 -1.29 8.91
N LEU A 261 -8.82 -0.92 9.86
CA LEU A 261 -7.87 0.18 9.74
C LEU A 261 -6.86 -0.07 8.60
N LEU A 262 -6.31 -1.28 8.49
CA LEU A 262 -5.34 -1.67 7.47
C LEU A 262 -5.93 -1.79 6.06
N GLU A 263 -7.25 -1.94 5.98
CA GLU A 263 -8.02 -1.93 4.72
C GLU A 263 -8.34 -0.50 4.23
N GLN A 264 -8.11 0.53 5.04
CA GLN A 264 -8.39 1.91 4.63
C GLN A 264 -7.35 2.44 3.63
N GLY A 265 -7.83 3.12 2.60
CA GLY A 265 -7.01 3.83 1.61
C GLY A 265 -6.47 2.96 0.49
N SER A 266 -5.51 3.51 -0.26
CA SER A 266 -4.89 2.81 -1.40
C SER A 266 -3.73 1.89 -0.98
N GLY A 267 -3.31 1.99 0.28
CA GLY A 267 -2.10 1.39 0.82
C GLY A 267 -0.86 2.26 0.65
N GLU A 268 -0.86 3.26 -0.24
CA GLU A 268 0.28 4.17 -0.38
C GLU A 268 0.43 5.09 0.84
N GLU A 269 -0.67 5.47 1.48
CA GLU A 269 -0.65 6.23 2.73
C GLU A 269 0.09 5.46 3.84
N TRP A 270 -0.15 4.15 3.92
CA TRP A 270 0.54 3.25 4.83
C TRP A 270 2.02 3.08 4.47
N ARG A 271 2.36 2.85 3.20
CA ARG A 271 3.77 2.73 2.77
C ARG A 271 4.56 4.00 3.06
N SER A 272 3.97 5.16 2.77
CA SER A 272 4.53 6.47 3.10
C SER A 272 4.80 6.60 4.58
N LEU A 273 3.82 6.23 5.42
CA LEU A 273 3.99 6.24 6.87
C LEU A 273 5.05 5.23 7.36
N GLY A 274 5.14 4.05 6.75
CA GLY A 274 6.19 3.08 7.07
C GLY A 274 7.59 3.65 6.84
N ARG A 275 7.80 4.31 5.68
CA ARG A 275 9.05 5.02 5.37
C ARG A 275 9.32 6.15 6.39
N PHE A 276 8.30 6.92 6.75
CA PHE A 276 8.40 7.95 7.78
C PHE A 276 8.81 7.36 9.14
N LEU A 277 8.19 6.25 9.57
CA LEU A 277 8.50 5.60 10.86
C LEU A 277 9.92 5.07 10.91
N ARG A 278 10.44 4.47 9.83
CA ARG A 278 11.85 4.02 9.78
C ARG A 278 12.81 5.17 10.03
N LEU A 279 12.58 6.31 9.40
CA LEU A 279 13.36 7.51 9.66
C LEU A 279 13.12 8.02 11.08
N ALA A 280 11.88 8.05 11.56
CA ALA A 280 11.55 8.51 12.91
C ALA A 280 12.33 7.73 13.99
N PHE A 281 12.50 6.43 13.82
CA PHE A 281 13.35 5.61 14.68
C PHE A 281 14.85 5.95 14.56
N ILE A 282 15.37 6.23 13.35
CA ILE A 282 16.77 6.67 13.19
C ILE A 282 16.99 8.02 13.90
N TYR A 283 16.02 8.93 13.77
CA TYR A 283 16.01 10.22 14.44
C TYR A 283 15.58 10.17 15.91
N ARG A 284 15.33 8.98 16.47
CA ARG A 284 14.92 8.76 17.88
C ARG A 284 13.67 9.53 18.30
N LEU A 285 12.72 9.70 17.38
CA LEU A 285 11.41 10.31 17.65
C LEU A 285 10.43 9.40 18.39
N THR A 286 10.90 8.25 18.86
CA THR A 286 10.13 7.31 19.69
C THR A 286 10.61 7.40 21.13
N PRO A 287 9.77 7.11 22.14
CA PRO A 287 10.19 7.12 23.53
C PRO A 287 11.47 6.31 23.77
N ALA A 288 12.28 6.75 24.73
CA ALA A 288 13.55 6.09 25.04
C ALA A 288 13.35 4.58 25.28
N ASN A 289 14.25 3.75 24.73
CA ASN A 289 14.22 2.29 24.77
C ASN A 289 13.09 1.61 23.99
N THR A 290 12.29 2.36 23.21
CA THR A 290 11.33 1.74 22.30
C THR A 290 12.08 0.99 21.21
N THR A 291 11.93 -0.34 21.19
CA THR A 291 12.45 -1.17 20.12
C THR A 291 11.47 -1.22 18.95
N ARG A 292 11.99 -1.36 17.73
CA ARG A 292 11.17 -1.68 16.56
C ARG A 292 10.61 -3.10 16.72
N PRO A 293 9.35 -3.36 16.33
CA PRO A 293 8.33 -2.43 15.82
C PRO A 293 7.56 -1.68 16.93
N LEU A 294 6.87 -0.58 16.58
CA LEU A 294 5.90 0.06 17.47
C LEU A 294 4.66 -0.83 17.62
N TRP A 295 4.27 -1.08 18.88
CA TRP A 295 3.10 -1.88 19.21
C TRP A 295 1.86 -0.99 19.39
N LEU A 296 0.89 -1.17 18.50
CA LEU A 296 -0.40 -0.49 18.57
C LEU A 296 -1.40 -1.32 19.36
N SER A 297 -2.08 -0.68 20.32
CA SER A 297 -3.22 -1.24 21.04
C SER A 297 -4.54 -0.83 20.39
N ALA A 298 -5.50 -1.76 20.32
CA ALA A 298 -6.81 -1.50 19.74
C ALA A 298 -7.58 -0.42 20.54
N ASN A 299 -7.25 -0.25 21.82
CA ASN A 299 -7.83 0.77 22.69
C ASN A 299 -7.46 2.20 22.26
N SER A 300 -6.34 2.38 21.57
CA SER A 300 -5.89 3.69 21.07
C SER A 300 -6.54 4.08 19.74
N LEU A 301 -7.32 3.18 19.11
CA LEU A 301 -7.95 3.46 17.81
C LEU A 301 -9.14 4.41 17.97
N PRO A 302 -9.28 5.42 17.08
CA PRO A 302 -10.43 6.30 17.06
C PRO A 302 -11.72 5.54 16.67
N THR A 303 -12.87 6.18 16.87
CA THR A 303 -14.13 5.71 16.26
C THR A 303 -14.09 5.88 14.75
N ALA A 304 -14.89 5.10 14.00
CA ALA A 304 -14.96 5.25 12.54
C ALA A 304 -15.40 6.65 12.10
N THR A 305 -16.33 7.27 12.84
CA THR A 305 -16.74 8.66 12.60
C THR A 305 -15.56 9.62 12.72
N ALA A 306 -14.77 9.53 13.80
CA ALA A 306 -13.61 10.38 14.00
C ALA A 306 -12.50 10.11 12.97
N PHE A 307 -12.37 8.86 12.50
CA PHE A 307 -11.43 8.50 11.45
C PHE A 307 -11.82 9.13 10.10
N HIS A 308 -13.10 9.03 9.70
CA HIS A 308 -13.58 9.55 8.42
C HIS A 308 -13.70 11.09 8.36
N GLN A 309 -13.61 11.77 9.49
CA GLN A 309 -13.52 13.24 9.54
C GLN A 309 -12.17 13.78 9.03
N LEU A 310 -11.16 12.92 8.89
CA LEU A 310 -9.82 13.31 8.44
C LEU A 310 -9.50 12.67 7.07
N PRO A 311 -8.67 13.33 6.24
CA PRO A 311 -8.00 12.67 5.13
C PRO A 311 -7.24 11.43 5.62
N ILE A 312 -7.24 10.35 4.84
CA ILE A 312 -6.74 9.03 5.28
C ILE A 312 -5.30 9.10 5.83
N ALA A 313 -4.37 9.80 5.17
CA ALA A 313 -2.99 9.93 5.64
C ALA A 313 -2.92 10.63 7.02
N MET A 314 -3.75 11.64 7.26
CA MET A 314 -3.84 12.33 8.55
C MET A 314 -4.50 11.44 9.62
N ALA A 315 -5.54 10.69 9.25
CA ALA A 315 -6.23 9.76 10.13
C ALA A 315 -5.30 8.64 10.60
N ILE A 316 -4.55 8.04 9.67
CA ILE A 316 -3.53 7.02 9.99
C ILE A 316 -2.43 7.64 10.86
N TYR A 317 -1.90 8.82 10.51
CA TYR A 317 -0.90 9.47 11.34
C TYR A 317 -1.43 9.78 12.74
N ARG A 318 -2.69 10.18 12.91
CA ARG A 318 -3.29 10.42 14.23
C ARG A 318 -3.23 9.19 15.14
N VAL A 319 -3.37 7.99 14.57
CA VAL A 319 -3.29 6.72 15.31
C VAL A 319 -1.89 6.50 15.88
N ILE A 320 -0.82 7.01 15.26
CA ILE A 320 0.56 6.70 15.64
C ILE A 320 1.31 7.92 16.20
N GLY A 321 0.97 9.14 15.80
CA GLY A 321 1.69 10.36 16.16
C GLY A 321 1.74 10.63 17.66
N HIS A 322 0.76 10.17 18.42
CA HIS A 322 0.77 10.26 19.89
C HIS A 322 1.86 9.40 20.55
N MET A 323 2.36 8.38 19.84
CA MET A 323 3.48 7.54 20.26
C MET A 323 4.85 8.14 19.91
N LEU A 324 4.87 9.30 19.25
CA LEU A 324 6.09 9.96 18.81
C LEU A 324 6.34 11.23 19.61
N THR A 325 7.61 11.51 19.90
CA THR A 325 8.07 12.64 20.70
C THR A 325 9.29 13.29 20.08
N HIS A 326 9.41 14.61 20.23
CA HIS A 326 10.63 15.37 19.98
C HIS A 326 11.00 16.15 21.24
N GLY A 327 12.01 15.69 21.96
CA GLY A 327 12.32 16.09 23.32
C GLY A 327 11.13 15.82 24.24
N VAL A 328 10.57 16.89 24.80
CA VAL A 328 9.36 16.84 25.65
C VAL A 328 8.07 17.05 24.87
N LEU A 329 8.14 17.35 23.57
CA LEU A 329 6.98 17.67 22.74
C LEU A 329 6.38 16.39 22.16
N SER A 330 5.07 16.20 22.34
CA SER A 330 4.33 15.16 21.63
C SER A 330 4.11 15.55 20.17
N LEU A 331 4.28 14.60 19.26
CA LEU A 331 3.97 14.74 17.84
C LEU A 331 2.55 14.23 17.50
N ALA A 332 1.64 14.22 18.48
CA ALA A 332 0.24 13.92 18.25
C ALA A 332 -0.39 14.95 17.30
N LEU A 333 -1.20 14.47 16.35
CA LEU A 333 -2.05 15.34 15.54
C LEU A 333 -3.23 15.87 16.37
N GLN A 334 -3.31 17.18 16.48
CA GLN A 334 -4.37 17.91 17.17
C GLN A 334 -5.16 18.76 16.18
N GLN A 335 -6.46 18.91 16.42
CA GLN A 335 -7.34 19.79 15.66
C GLN A 335 -7.64 21.02 16.51
N ALA A 336 -7.57 22.21 15.91
CA ALA A 336 -7.89 23.48 16.54
C ALA A 336 -9.31 23.93 16.16
N ASP A 337 -9.91 24.78 17.01
CA ASP A 337 -11.29 25.27 16.82
C ASP A 337 -11.50 26.08 15.54
N ASN A 338 -10.42 26.63 14.98
CA ASN A 338 -10.43 27.39 13.72
C ASN A 338 -10.36 26.51 12.46
N GLY A 339 -10.57 25.19 12.59
CA GLY A 339 -10.45 24.24 11.49
C GLY A 339 -9.00 23.95 11.05
N GLY A 340 -8.02 24.53 11.74
CA GLY A 340 -6.60 24.21 11.58
C GLY A 340 -6.19 22.95 12.33
N TYR A 341 -4.96 22.52 12.07
CA TYR A 341 -4.35 21.35 12.68
C TYR A 341 -3.00 21.72 13.27
N ARG A 342 -2.53 20.91 14.22
CA ARG A 342 -1.23 21.10 14.87
C ARG A 342 -0.54 19.77 15.12
N ILE A 343 0.78 19.73 14.91
CA ILE A 343 1.68 18.65 15.35
C ILE A 343 2.86 19.32 16.06
N GLY A 344 3.15 18.94 17.31
CA GLY A 344 4.18 19.62 18.10
C GLY A 344 3.88 21.11 18.23
N ASN A 345 4.74 21.98 17.69
CA ASN A 345 4.53 23.44 17.64
C ASN A 345 4.11 23.96 16.25
N ASP A 346 3.91 23.07 15.28
CA ASP A 346 3.61 23.44 13.91
C ASP A 346 2.11 23.45 13.65
N SER A 347 1.53 24.63 13.45
CA SER A 347 0.13 24.81 13.04
C SER A 347 -0.01 24.90 11.52
N PHE A 348 -0.92 24.14 10.93
CA PHE A 348 -1.09 24.04 9.47
C PHE A 348 -2.55 23.85 9.07
N HIS A 349 -2.85 24.04 7.79
CA HIS A 349 -4.18 23.85 7.20
C HIS A 349 -4.11 22.92 5.99
N VAL A 350 -5.17 22.14 5.80
CA VAL A 350 -5.39 21.39 4.55
C VAL A 350 -5.81 22.37 3.47
N VAL A 351 -5.22 22.27 2.28
CA VAL A 351 -5.58 23.08 1.10
C VAL A 351 -6.40 22.21 0.15
N PRO A 352 -7.73 22.39 0.06
CA PRO A 352 -8.58 21.71 -0.90
C PRO A 352 -8.11 21.93 -2.34
N LEU A 353 -8.35 20.93 -3.20
CA LEU A 353 -8.04 21.04 -4.63
C LEU A 353 -8.68 22.27 -5.30
N GLY A 354 -9.90 22.66 -4.88
CA GLY A 354 -10.60 23.82 -5.43
C GLY A 354 -9.97 25.17 -5.05
N ASP A 355 -9.16 25.20 -4.00
CA ASP A 355 -8.47 26.40 -3.51
C ASP A 355 -7.09 26.56 -4.15
N LEU A 356 -6.63 25.55 -4.91
CA LEU A 356 -5.41 25.64 -5.71
C LEU A 356 -5.70 26.41 -7.01
N PRO A 357 -4.86 27.40 -7.38
CA PRO A 357 -5.01 28.11 -8.64
C PRO A 357 -5.06 27.19 -9.88
N SER A 358 -5.77 27.62 -10.92
CA SER A 358 -5.86 26.86 -12.18
C SER A 358 -4.47 26.63 -12.79
N GLY A 359 -4.17 25.39 -13.21
CA GLY A 359 -2.85 25.02 -13.73
C GLY A 359 -1.73 24.99 -12.67
N HIS A 360 -2.05 25.08 -11.38
CA HIS A 360 -1.07 24.96 -10.32
C HIS A 360 -0.42 23.56 -10.33
N ARG A 361 0.90 23.47 -10.11
CA ARG A 361 1.66 22.22 -10.23
C ARG A 361 1.08 21.06 -9.42
N TYR A 362 0.61 21.34 -8.21
CA TYR A 362 0.04 20.33 -7.31
C TYR A 362 -1.37 19.88 -7.66
N THR A 363 -2.04 20.48 -8.66
CA THR A 363 -3.33 19.97 -9.13
C THR A 363 -3.16 18.63 -9.84
N ASN A 364 -2.09 18.49 -10.63
CA ASN A 364 -1.69 17.25 -11.26
C ASN A 364 -1.13 16.29 -10.22
N GLY A 365 -1.90 15.25 -9.89
CA GLY A 365 -1.52 14.25 -8.89
C GLY A 365 -2.03 14.54 -7.47
N TYR A 366 -2.90 15.54 -7.28
CA TYR A 366 -3.53 15.81 -5.99
C TYR A 366 -4.29 14.58 -5.46
N LYS A 367 -3.98 14.16 -4.24
CA LYS A 367 -4.66 13.04 -3.58
C LYS A 367 -5.55 13.58 -2.46
N ARG A 368 -6.86 13.34 -2.55
CA ARG A 368 -7.78 13.69 -1.44
C ARG A 368 -7.46 12.93 -0.15
N THR A 369 -6.86 11.74 -0.28
CA THR A 369 -6.45 10.89 0.84
C THR A 369 -5.14 11.34 1.50
N ASP A 370 -4.29 12.10 0.79
CA ASP A 370 -3.04 12.69 1.27
C ASP A 370 -2.91 14.13 0.70
N PRO A 371 -3.67 15.09 1.25
CA PRO A 371 -3.93 16.38 0.61
C PRO A 371 -2.79 17.38 0.80
N ALA A 372 -2.76 18.41 -0.05
CA ALA A 372 -1.82 19.52 0.08
C ALA A 372 -1.95 20.24 1.43
N ILE A 373 -0.81 20.63 2.00
CA ILE A 373 -0.74 21.28 3.32
C ILE A 373 -0.14 22.67 3.20
N ARG A 374 -0.82 23.66 3.79
CA ARG A 374 -0.31 25.01 4.00
C ARG A 374 0.23 25.11 5.41
N TRP A 375 1.52 25.41 5.52
CA TRP A 375 2.17 25.76 6.78
C TRP A 375 2.84 27.12 6.62
N TYR A 376 2.24 28.15 7.22
CA TYR A 376 2.69 29.54 7.06
C TYR A 376 2.83 29.93 5.58
N TYR A 377 4.00 30.36 5.13
CA TYR A 377 4.28 30.71 3.73
C TYR A 377 4.65 29.52 2.83
N PHE A 378 4.63 28.29 3.35
CA PHE A 378 5.03 27.08 2.65
C PHE A 378 3.82 26.25 2.24
N LEU A 379 3.79 25.86 0.97
CA LEU A 379 2.81 24.92 0.42
C LEU A 379 3.48 23.59 0.07
N PHE A 380 3.03 22.53 0.71
CA PHE A 380 3.45 21.15 0.47
C PHE A 380 2.42 20.44 -0.43
N PRO A 381 2.84 19.56 -1.35
CA PRO A 381 1.96 18.85 -2.27
C PRO A 381 1.11 17.80 -1.56
N SER A 382 1.55 17.30 -0.40
CA SER A 382 0.81 16.34 0.41
C SER A 382 1.13 16.47 1.90
N PHE A 383 0.31 15.84 2.74
CA PHE A 383 0.53 15.75 4.19
C PHE A 383 1.75 14.88 4.50
N SER A 384 1.97 13.79 3.75
CA SER A 384 3.22 13.02 3.83
C SER A 384 4.46 13.89 3.62
N SER A 385 4.46 14.76 2.59
CA SER A 385 5.60 15.66 2.34
C SER A 385 5.81 16.67 3.47
N PHE A 386 4.74 17.17 4.08
CA PHE A 386 4.81 18.01 5.27
C PHE A 386 5.45 17.26 6.46
N LEU A 387 5.09 15.98 6.67
CA LEU A 387 5.69 15.14 7.71
C LEU A 387 7.18 14.89 7.48
N PHE A 388 7.59 14.50 6.26
CA PHE A 388 9.01 14.32 5.94
C PHE A 388 9.80 15.62 6.10
N ASN A 389 9.23 16.77 5.73
CA ASN A 389 9.85 18.07 5.98
C ASN A 389 10.05 18.32 7.48
N GLY A 390 9.02 18.05 8.29
CA GLY A 390 9.11 18.16 9.76
C GLY A 390 10.24 17.31 10.30
N LEU A 391 10.31 16.04 9.90
CA LEU A 391 11.31 15.09 10.34
C LEU A 391 12.74 15.49 9.93
N LEU A 392 12.96 15.89 8.68
CA LEU A 392 14.31 16.15 8.15
C LEU A 392 14.89 17.51 8.55
N TRP A 393 14.06 18.44 9.02
CA TRP A 393 14.47 19.81 9.30
C TRP A 393 14.19 20.28 10.73
N ARG A 394 13.04 19.92 11.31
CA ARG A 394 12.61 20.43 12.62
C ARG A 394 12.82 19.43 13.74
N TRP A 395 12.54 18.16 13.48
CA TRP A 395 12.63 17.07 14.44
C TRP A 395 13.90 16.23 14.24
N CYS A 396 14.88 16.72 13.47
CA CYS A 396 16.11 15.99 13.17
C CYS A 396 17.18 16.09 14.27
N TYR A 397 16.99 16.97 15.25
CA TYR A 397 17.92 17.20 16.36
C TYR A 397 17.36 16.62 17.66
N GLU A 398 17.66 15.35 17.91
CA GLU A 398 17.47 14.68 19.20
C GLU A 398 18.81 14.48 19.90
N HIS A 399 18.81 14.43 21.23
CA HIS A 399 20.05 14.17 21.98
C HIS A 399 20.67 12.82 21.54
N GLY A 400 21.85 12.89 20.91
CA GLY A 400 22.58 11.72 20.38
C GLY A 400 22.26 11.33 18.93
N VAL A 401 21.53 12.16 18.17
CA VAL A 401 21.40 12.07 16.71
C VAL A 401 22.07 13.28 16.06
N ASP A 402 23.23 13.08 15.45
CA ASP A 402 24.02 14.13 14.80
C ASP A 402 23.76 14.13 13.28
N ALA A 403 22.56 14.54 12.87
CA ALA A 403 22.25 14.73 11.45
C ALA A 403 22.95 15.99 10.95
N LYS A 404 24.15 15.80 10.39
CA LYS A 404 25.07 16.87 10.02
C LYS A 404 25.12 17.10 8.52
N ILE A 405 25.35 18.36 8.14
CA ILE A 405 25.76 18.71 6.79
C ILE A 405 27.22 18.27 6.59
N VAL A 406 27.49 17.47 5.56
CA VAL A 406 28.83 16.93 5.31
C VAL A 406 29.51 17.55 4.09
N VAL A 407 28.71 17.94 3.08
CA VAL A 407 29.19 18.62 1.88
C VAL A 407 28.09 19.51 1.31
N TYR A 408 28.49 20.65 0.74
CA TYR A 408 27.61 21.46 -0.09
C TYR A 408 28.30 21.87 -1.39
N ALA A 409 27.51 22.11 -2.42
CA ALA A 409 27.98 22.62 -3.70
C ALA A 409 27.05 23.70 -4.25
N ASP A 410 27.66 24.79 -4.73
CA ASP A 410 26.99 25.83 -5.50
C ASP A 410 26.95 25.39 -6.98
N ILE A 411 25.77 25.02 -7.46
CA ILE A 411 25.55 24.56 -8.85
C ILE A 411 25.05 25.73 -9.72
N GLY A 412 24.28 26.65 -9.13
CA GLY A 412 23.63 27.75 -9.83
C GLY A 412 22.20 27.39 -10.24
N ARG A 413 21.29 28.37 -10.14
CA ARG A 413 19.87 28.17 -10.46
C ARG A 413 19.61 27.94 -11.95
N ASP A 414 20.47 28.50 -12.80
CA ASP A 414 20.35 28.43 -14.25
C ASP A 414 20.96 27.14 -14.84
N ASP A 415 21.58 26.29 -14.02
CA ASP A 415 22.09 25.00 -14.50
C ASP A 415 20.91 24.05 -14.82
N PRO A 416 20.78 23.58 -16.06
CA PRO A 416 19.67 22.72 -16.46
C PRO A 416 19.68 21.38 -15.69
N ARG A 417 20.84 20.89 -15.25
CA ARG A 417 20.96 19.66 -14.45
C ARG A 417 20.36 19.85 -13.05
N TYR A 418 20.55 21.03 -12.46
CA TYR A 418 19.93 21.41 -11.19
C TYR A 418 18.40 21.48 -11.32
N GLY A 419 17.90 22.11 -12.39
CA GLY A 419 16.48 22.16 -12.69
C GLY A 419 15.84 20.78 -12.89
N ARG A 420 16.55 19.86 -13.58
CA ARG A 420 16.09 18.47 -13.74
C ARG A 420 15.97 17.73 -12.40
N LEU A 421 16.96 17.87 -11.50
CA LEU A 421 16.90 17.23 -10.17
C LEU A 421 15.71 17.72 -9.34
N LEU A 422 15.27 18.96 -9.52
CA LEU A 422 14.09 19.53 -8.85
C LEU A 422 12.74 19.11 -9.45
N THR A 423 12.72 18.59 -10.68
CA THR A 423 11.47 18.45 -11.45
C THR A 423 11.19 17.06 -12.00
N GLU A 424 12.22 16.27 -12.26
CA GLU A 424 12.08 14.90 -12.74
C GLU A 424 11.81 13.94 -11.58
N GLY A 425 11.03 12.89 -11.83
CA GLY A 425 10.75 11.86 -10.84
C GLY A 425 11.99 11.02 -10.53
N ILE A 426 12.25 10.80 -9.25
CA ILE A 426 13.28 9.88 -8.75
C ILE A 426 12.62 8.56 -8.38
N THR A 427 13.13 7.46 -8.92
CA THR A 427 12.61 6.13 -8.65
C THR A 427 13.03 5.66 -7.26
N GLU A 428 12.15 4.91 -6.58
CA GLU A 428 12.32 4.51 -5.18
C GLU A 428 13.58 3.65 -4.92
N ASP A 429 14.08 2.93 -5.94
CA ASP A 429 15.34 2.19 -5.87
C ASP A 429 16.57 3.12 -5.72
N LEU A 430 16.47 4.35 -6.22
CA LEU A 430 17.51 5.38 -6.07
C LEU A 430 17.28 6.22 -4.81
N GLY A 431 16.05 6.68 -4.61
CA GLY A 431 15.67 7.53 -3.48
C GLY A 431 14.21 7.97 -3.57
N ILE A 432 13.77 8.81 -2.64
CA ILE A 432 12.43 9.38 -2.65
C ILE A 432 12.55 10.89 -2.66
N ALA A 433 11.99 11.54 -3.68
CA ALA A 433 11.71 12.96 -3.67
C ALA A 433 10.58 13.22 -2.66
N ALA A 434 10.95 13.34 -1.38
CA ALA A 434 10.00 13.26 -0.28
C ALA A 434 9.32 14.60 0.03
N VAL A 435 9.97 15.71 -0.33
CA VAL A 435 9.49 17.05 -0.05
C VAL A 435 9.74 17.93 -1.27
N ASP A 436 8.68 18.34 -1.97
CA ASP A 436 8.67 19.57 -2.77
C ASP A 436 7.91 20.59 -1.93
N TYR A 437 8.44 21.79 -1.69
CA TYR A 437 7.61 22.85 -1.16
C TYR A 437 7.86 24.16 -1.88
N ARG A 438 6.79 24.94 -1.93
CA ARG A 438 6.76 26.24 -2.56
C ARG A 438 6.68 27.30 -1.49
N TYR A 439 7.62 28.24 -1.48
CA TYR A 439 7.49 29.49 -0.75
C TYR A 439 6.77 30.50 -1.65
N ASP A 440 5.50 30.80 -1.35
CA ASP A 440 4.66 31.67 -2.19
C ASP A 440 4.15 32.93 -1.48
N GLN A 441 4.54 33.14 -0.21
CA GLN A 441 4.09 34.25 0.64
C GLN A 441 2.58 34.51 0.57
N VAL A 442 1.77 33.44 0.41
CA VAL A 442 0.31 33.49 0.32
C VAL A 442 -0.25 34.17 -0.96
N ASN A 443 0.55 34.87 -1.79
CA ASN A 443 0.02 35.57 -2.98
C ASN A 443 1.04 36.11 -4.02
N LEU A 444 2.24 35.53 -4.18
CA LEU A 444 3.11 35.99 -5.27
C LEU A 444 2.61 35.48 -6.64
N PRO A 445 2.55 36.34 -7.69
CA PRO A 445 2.27 35.90 -9.05
C PRO A 445 3.29 34.81 -9.43
N TYR A 446 2.81 33.84 -10.22
CA TYR A 446 3.38 32.52 -10.51
C TYR A 446 4.91 32.41 -10.71
N GLY A 447 5.62 33.50 -11.00
CA GLY A 447 7.03 33.52 -11.44
C GLY A 447 8.13 33.65 -10.38
N ASN A 448 7.84 33.97 -9.10
CA ASN A 448 8.90 34.25 -8.10
C ASN A 448 8.97 33.28 -6.91
N ALA A 449 8.28 32.13 -6.98
CA ALA A 449 8.35 31.16 -5.90
C ALA A 449 9.66 30.37 -5.94
N SER A 450 10.34 30.24 -4.80
CA SER A 450 11.47 29.33 -4.68
C SER A 450 10.97 27.90 -4.51
N HIS A 451 11.49 27.02 -5.36
CA HIS A 451 11.28 25.59 -5.28
C HIS A 451 12.44 24.96 -4.53
N GLU A 452 12.10 24.19 -3.51
CA GLU A 452 13.07 23.44 -2.73
C GLU A 452 12.64 21.98 -2.71
N CYS A 453 13.62 21.09 -2.93
CA CYS A 453 13.39 19.65 -2.85
C CYS A 453 14.26 19.03 -1.76
N ARG A 454 13.72 18.07 -1.01
CA ARG A 454 14.52 17.11 -0.25
C ARG A 454 14.40 15.73 -0.87
N VAL A 455 15.55 15.16 -1.21
CA VAL A 455 15.67 13.80 -1.75
C VAL A 455 16.25 12.90 -0.70
N ILE A 456 15.44 12.00 -0.15
CA ILE A 456 15.89 11.00 0.82
C ILE A 456 16.54 9.86 0.04
N VAL A 457 17.78 9.53 0.39
CA VAL A 457 18.56 8.50 -0.33
C VAL A 457 18.84 7.26 0.53
N SER A 458 18.69 7.39 1.86
CA SER A 458 18.87 6.32 2.84
C SER A 458 18.00 6.54 4.08
N GLY A 459 17.66 5.46 4.78
CA GLY A 459 16.97 5.41 6.07
C GLY A 459 15.47 5.08 5.97
N PHE A 460 14.94 4.95 4.76
CA PHE A 460 13.51 4.74 4.51
C PHE A 460 13.18 3.30 4.07
N ARG A 461 14.20 2.47 3.81
CA ARG A 461 14.05 1.06 3.46
C ARG A 461 14.26 0.16 4.69
N PRO A 462 13.74 -1.08 4.69
CA PRO A 462 14.01 -2.04 5.76
C PRO A 462 15.51 -2.23 6.00
N ASN A 463 15.90 -2.36 7.27
CA ASN A 463 17.28 -2.58 7.75
C ASN A 463 18.28 -1.42 7.55
N GLU A 464 17.90 -0.32 6.90
CA GLU A 464 18.75 0.88 6.87
C GLU A 464 18.77 1.53 8.25
N THR A 465 19.97 1.75 8.79
CA THR A 465 20.22 2.38 10.10
C THR A 465 20.73 3.82 9.98
N VAL A 466 21.12 4.22 8.76
CA VAL A 466 21.63 5.55 8.42
C VAL A 466 20.57 6.31 7.63
N ALA A 467 20.22 7.51 8.10
CA ALA A 467 19.43 8.45 7.33
C ALA A 467 20.37 9.38 6.55
N ALA A 468 20.12 9.51 5.24
CA ALA A 468 20.83 10.45 4.41
C ALA A 468 19.88 11.11 3.40
N PHE A 469 20.03 12.41 3.19
CA PHE A 469 19.22 13.15 2.24
C PHE A 469 19.97 14.34 1.62
N LEU A 470 19.55 14.72 0.41
CA LEU A 470 19.97 15.93 -0.25
C LEU A 470 18.93 17.02 -0.03
N TRP A 471 19.36 18.21 0.39
CA TRP A 471 18.57 19.42 0.24
C TRP A 471 19.01 20.13 -1.03
N VAL A 472 18.05 20.43 -1.90
CA VAL A 472 18.24 21.06 -3.21
C VAL A 472 17.44 22.35 -3.20
N GLY A 473 18.11 23.49 -3.06
CA GLY A 473 17.45 24.77 -2.90
C GLY A 473 18.39 25.94 -3.18
N PHE A 474 17.85 27.07 -3.64
CA PHE A 474 18.60 28.31 -3.88
C PHE A 474 19.82 28.17 -4.82
N GLY A 475 19.85 27.19 -5.72
CA GLY A 475 21.01 26.91 -6.59
C GLY A 475 22.12 26.10 -5.92
N ARG A 476 21.85 25.55 -4.72
CA ARG A 476 22.76 24.73 -3.91
C ARG A 476 22.23 23.32 -3.73
N ILE A 477 23.17 22.40 -3.55
CA ILE A 477 22.90 21.02 -3.12
C ILE A 477 23.71 20.76 -1.85
N CYS A 478 23.04 20.36 -0.77
CA CYS A 478 23.65 20.03 0.51
C CYS A 478 23.32 18.58 0.88
N LEU A 479 24.32 17.81 1.32
CA LEU A 479 24.14 16.47 1.85
C LEU A 479 24.10 16.49 3.37
N TYR A 480 23.05 15.90 3.93
CA TYR A 480 22.88 15.64 5.35
C TYR A 480 22.92 14.14 5.63
N THR A 481 23.57 13.73 6.72
CA THR A 481 23.59 12.31 7.13
C THR A 481 23.72 12.13 8.64
N THR A 482 23.13 11.04 9.16
CA THR A 482 23.33 10.54 10.52
C THR A 482 24.47 9.51 10.61
N GLU A 483 25.16 9.22 9.51
CA GLU A 483 26.27 8.27 9.48
C GLU A 483 27.41 8.74 10.40
N ARG A 484 27.87 7.84 11.27
CA ARG A 484 29.05 8.09 12.11
C ARG A 484 30.30 8.09 11.25
N PHE A 485 31.30 8.87 11.67
CA PHE A 485 32.58 8.90 10.99
C PHE A 485 33.21 7.51 11.00
N ALA A 486 33.47 6.94 9.83
CA ALA A 486 34.25 5.71 9.70
C ALA A 486 35.77 5.98 9.71
N ALA A 487 36.18 7.24 9.50
CA ALA A 487 37.56 7.70 9.53
C ALA A 487 37.62 9.21 9.84
N ASP A 488 38.75 9.66 10.39
CA ASP A 488 39.01 11.07 10.66
C ASP A 488 39.58 11.82 9.45
N ALA A 489 39.55 13.15 9.50
CA ALA A 489 40.29 13.97 8.55
C ALA A 489 41.80 13.63 8.63
N PRO A 490 42.52 13.54 7.49
CA PRO A 490 42.17 14.05 6.16
C PRO A 490 41.53 13.01 5.20
N ALA A 491 40.90 11.94 5.70
CA ALA A 491 40.26 10.94 4.84
C ALA A 491 39.19 11.55 3.90
N SER A 492 39.04 10.96 2.71
CA SER A 492 38.04 11.40 1.72
C SER A 492 36.60 11.23 2.23
N LEU A 493 35.64 11.98 1.67
CA LEU A 493 34.22 11.83 2.01
C LEU A 493 33.72 10.38 1.86
N THR A 494 34.18 9.66 0.83
CA THR A 494 33.82 8.24 0.62
C THR A 494 34.34 7.33 1.73
N GLN A 495 35.49 7.64 2.32
CA GLN A 495 36.03 6.90 3.46
C GLN A 495 35.35 7.28 4.78
N ARG A 496 34.95 8.54 4.93
CA ARG A 496 34.31 9.05 6.14
C ARG A 496 32.84 8.63 6.26
N PHE A 497 32.13 8.57 5.12
CA PHE A 497 30.70 8.30 5.01
C PHE A 497 30.38 7.36 3.83
N PRO A 498 30.89 6.12 3.83
CA PRO A 498 30.75 5.19 2.70
C PRO A 498 29.30 4.92 2.31
N GLU A 499 28.37 4.77 3.27
CA GLU A 499 26.98 4.43 2.97
C GLU A 499 26.25 5.61 2.32
N SER A 500 26.33 6.79 2.96
CA SER A 500 25.64 8.00 2.51
C SER A 500 26.18 8.48 1.17
N ILE A 501 27.50 8.54 1.00
CA ILE A 501 28.12 8.97 -0.26
C ILE A 501 27.81 7.98 -1.37
N GLY A 502 27.82 6.67 -1.08
CA GLY A 502 27.41 5.65 -2.04
C GLY A 502 25.98 5.85 -2.53
N ALA A 503 25.03 6.14 -1.63
CA ALA A 503 23.63 6.40 -1.97
C ALA A 503 23.45 7.69 -2.79
N VAL A 504 24.10 8.78 -2.38
CA VAL A 504 24.03 10.07 -3.09
C VAL A 504 24.59 9.98 -4.49
N ARG A 505 25.71 9.28 -4.69
CA ARG A 505 26.29 9.06 -6.03
C ARG A 505 25.29 8.40 -6.97
N ARG A 506 24.56 7.37 -6.51
CA ARG A 506 23.52 6.70 -7.32
C ARG A 506 22.42 7.66 -7.76
N VAL A 507 22.03 8.59 -6.89
CA VAL A 507 20.99 9.60 -7.20
C VAL A 507 21.50 10.72 -8.11
N LEU A 508 22.72 11.21 -7.91
CA LEU A 508 23.24 12.37 -8.67
C LEU A 508 23.79 12.01 -10.05
N ARG A 509 24.21 10.75 -10.28
CA ARG A 509 24.82 10.30 -11.55
C ARG A 509 23.89 10.46 -12.75
N PRO A 510 22.60 10.07 -12.71
CA PRO A 510 21.66 10.29 -13.82
C PRO A 510 21.48 11.77 -14.22
N PHE A 511 21.77 12.69 -13.30
CA PHE A 511 21.69 14.13 -13.54
C PHE A 511 23.05 14.76 -13.91
N GLY A 512 24.14 13.99 -13.89
CA GLY A 512 25.49 14.50 -14.16
C GLY A 512 25.98 15.50 -13.09
N LEU A 513 25.48 15.39 -11.86
CA LEU A 513 25.82 16.28 -10.74
C LEU A 513 26.81 15.64 -9.74
N GLU A 514 27.10 14.35 -9.88
CA GLU A 514 27.94 13.58 -8.95
C GLU A 514 29.29 14.25 -8.68
N ARG A 515 30.04 14.58 -9.74
CA ARG A 515 31.39 15.16 -9.64
C ARG A 515 31.38 16.54 -8.99
N ASP A 516 30.42 17.39 -9.37
CA ASP A 516 30.36 18.76 -8.89
C ASP A 516 29.96 18.81 -7.40
N VAL A 517 29.09 17.89 -6.95
CA VAL A 517 28.66 17.83 -5.55
C VAL A 517 29.63 17.07 -4.66
N ILE A 518 30.10 15.88 -5.07
CA ILE A 518 30.88 14.99 -4.21
C ILE A 518 32.38 15.26 -4.30
N ASP A 519 32.90 15.45 -5.50
CA ASP A 519 34.36 15.53 -5.71
C ASP A 519 34.88 16.97 -5.67
N ARG A 520 34.02 17.96 -5.99
CA ARG A 520 34.35 19.39 -6.00
C ARG A 520 33.61 20.22 -4.94
N GLY A 521 32.66 19.62 -4.25
CA GLY A 521 31.89 20.29 -3.21
C GLY A 521 32.76 20.69 -2.02
N THR A 522 32.31 21.71 -1.30
CA THR A 522 32.97 22.17 -0.08
C THR A 522 32.59 21.27 1.09
N VAL A 523 33.58 20.56 1.63
CA VAL A 523 33.43 19.76 2.85
C VAL A 523 33.28 20.69 4.05
N VAL A 524 32.25 20.48 4.86
CA VAL A 524 32.05 21.25 6.09
C VAL A 524 33.05 20.74 7.15
N PRO A 525 33.99 21.57 7.65
CA PRO A 525 34.93 21.15 8.69
C PRO A 525 34.19 20.92 10.01
N GLY A 526 34.49 19.79 10.66
CA GLY A 526 34.10 19.38 12.03
C GLY A 526 32.94 20.12 12.71
N LEU A 527 31.79 19.45 12.83
CA LEU A 527 30.98 19.58 14.05
C LEU A 527 31.73 18.74 15.10
N SER A 528 32.38 19.42 16.04
CA SER A 528 33.09 18.86 17.18
C SER A 528 32.17 18.01 18.05
N ASP A 529 32.76 16.97 18.66
CA ASP A 529 32.16 16.00 19.59
C ASP A 529 31.10 16.53 20.57
#